data_AF-A0A8F7KMI4-F1
#
_entry.id   AF-A0A8F7KMI4-F1
#
_cell.length_a   1.000
_cell.length_b   1.000
_cell.length_c   1.000
_cell.angle_alpha   90.00
_cell.angle_beta   90.00
_cell.angle_gamma   90.00
#
_symmetry.space_group_name_H-M   'P 1'
#
loop_
_entity.id
_entity.type
_entity.pdbx_description
1 polymer ?
#
loop_
_entity_poly.entity_id
_entity_poly.type
_entity_poly.pdbx_seq_one_letter_code
_entity_poly.pdbx_strand_id
1 'polypeptide(L)' 'PLQHHSLLVCSVSGFYPGSIEVRWFRNGQEEKAGVVSTGLIQNGDWTFQTLVMLETVPQSGEVYICQVEHPS' A
#
# COMPACT_ATOMS: atom_id res chain seq x y z
N PRO A 1 -8.15 -27.00 -2.21
CA PRO A 1 -7.66 -25.96 -1.27
C PRO A 1 -8.66 -24.79 -1.24
N LEU A 2 -9.19 -24.43 -0.07
CA LEU A 2 -10.06 -23.26 0.05
C LEU A 2 -9.21 -22.00 -0.18
N GLN A 3 -9.62 -21.16 -1.13
CA GLN A 3 -8.96 -19.88 -1.37
C GLN A 3 -9.21 -18.99 -0.16
N HIS A 4 -8.16 -18.61 0.56
CA HIS A 4 -8.26 -17.72 1.71
C HIS A 4 -7.94 -16.31 1.24
N HIS A 5 -8.95 -15.45 1.19
CA HIS A 5 -8.76 -14.04 0.90
C HIS A 5 -7.98 -13.38 2.03
N SER A 6 -7.00 -12.58 1.68
CA SER A 6 -6.15 -11.82 2.60
C SER A 6 -6.11 -10.36 2.16
N LEU A 7 -6.09 -9.47 3.15
CA LEU A 7 -5.91 -8.04 2.92
C LEU A 7 -4.52 -7.64 3.41
N LEU A 8 -3.64 -7.29 2.48
CA LEU A 8 -2.34 -6.71 2.80
C LEU A 8 -2.51 -5.20 3.00
N VAL A 9 -1.86 -4.63 4.01
CA VAL A 9 -1.98 -3.21 4.35
C VAL A 9 -0.60 -2.57 4.36
N CYS A 10 -0.40 -1.58 3.49
CA CYS A 10 0.76 -0.71 3.54
C CYS A 10 0.38 0.58 4.27
N SER A 11 0.89 0.74 5.49
CA SER A 11 0.69 1.94 6.30
C SER A 11 1.86 2.88 6.12
N VAL A 12 1.59 4.08 5.62
CA VAL A 12 2.58 5.14 5.44
C VAL A 12 2.13 6.36 6.23
N SER A 13 2.95 6.84 7.17
CA SER A 13 2.58 7.90 8.10
C SER A 13 3.77 8.82 8.41
N GLY A 14 3.46 10.02 8.92
CA GLY A 14 4.48 10.98 9.36
C GLY A 14 5.21 11.69 8.23
N PHE A 15 4.67 11.67 7.00
CA PHE A 15 5.34 12.24 5.83
C PHE A 15 4.86 13.66 5.52
N TYR A 16 5.75 14.46 4.92
CA TYR A 16 5.50 15.82 4.43
C TYR A 16 6.54 16.16 3.34
N PRO A 17 6.16 16.79 2.21
CA PRO A 17 4.83 17.31 1.87
C PRO A 17 3.83 16.20 1.51
N GLY A 18 2.54 16.53 1.30
CA GLY A 18 1.51 15.52 1.04
C GLY A 18 1.62 14.77 -0.30
N SER A 19 2.56 15.16 -1.18
CA SER A 19 2.77 14.47 -2.46
C SER A 19 3.52 13.16 -2.23
N ILE A 20 2.87 12.05 -2.56
CA ILE A 20 3.39 10.70 -2.37
C ILE A 20 2.83 9.78 -3.45
N GLU A 21 3.63 8.79 -3.87
CA GLU A 21 3.18 7.68 -4.70
C GLU A 21 3.42 6.36 -3.95
N VAL A 22 2.38 5.54 -3.85
CA VAL A 22 2.43 4.23 -3.18
C VAL A 22 1.89 3.19 -4.14
N ARG A 23 2.74 2.23 -4.52
CA ARG A 23 2.42 1.16 -5.48
C ARG A 23 2.61 -0.20 -4.85
N TRP A 24 1.74 -1.14 -5.23
CA TRP A 24 1.93 -2.55 -4.91
C TRP A 24 2.61 -3.27 -6.06
N PHE A 25 3.50 -4.20 -5.74
CA PHE A 25 4.10 -5.12 -6.68
C PHE A 25 3.92 -6.55 -6.19
N ARG A 26 3.59 -7.45 -7.12
CA ARG A 26 3.52 -8.89 -6.91
C ARG A 26 4.55 -9.55 -7.83
N ASN A 27 5.52 -10.24 -7.25
CA ASN A 27 6.62 -10.90 -7.99
C ASN A 27 7.33 -9.96 -8.99
N GLY A 28 7.50 -8.69 -8.61
CA GLY A 28 8.16 -7.66 -9.43
C GLY A 28 7.29 -6.99 -10.49
N GLN A 29 6.01 -7.38 -10.63
CA GLN A 29 5.06 -6.71 -11.51
C GLN A 29 4.12 -5.81 -10.71
N GLU A 30 3.83 -4.61 -11.20
CA GLU A 30 2.91 -3.68 -10.54
C GLU A 30 1.50 -4.29 -10.48
N GLU A 31 0.93 -4.36 -9.28
CA GLU A 31 -0.42 -4.86 -9.03
C GLU A 31 -1.36 -3.67 -8.80
N LYS A 32 -2.47 -3.66 -9.54
CA LYS A 32 -3.51 -2.62 -9.47
C LYS A 32 -4.86 -3.19 -9.12
N ALA A 33 -5.08 -4.48 -9.39
CA ALA A 33 -6.33 -5.14 -9.06
C ALA A 33 -6.44 -5.32 -7.55
N GLY A 34 -7.58 -4.96 -6.97
CA GLY A 34 -7.81 -5.07 -5.53
C GLY A 34 -7.05 -4.03 -4.69
N VAL A 35 -6.39 -3.04 -5.31
CA VAL A 35 -5.74 -1.94 -4.58
C VAL A 35 -6.76 -0.87 -4.19
N VAL A 36 -6.77 -0.50 -2.91
CA VAL A 36 -7.64 0.55 -2.36
C VAL A 36 -6.82 1.46 -1.45
N SER A 37 -7.00 2.77 -1.58
CA SER A 37 -6.34 3.77 -0.73
C SER A 37 -7.36 4.51 0.12
N THR A 38 -6.98 4.86 1.36
CA THR A 38 -7.75 5.80 2.18
C THR A 38 -7.68 7.24 1.68
N GLY A 39 -6.77 7.53 0.74
CA GLY A 39 -6.35 8.89 0.43
C GLY A 39 -5.52 9.50 1.56
N LEU A 40 -5.17 10.78 1.39
CA LEU A 40 -4.38 11.54 2.36
C LEU A 40 -5.22 11.93 3.58
N ILE A 41 -4.72 11.58 4.77
CA ILE A 41 -5.27 11.97 6.06
C ILE A 41 -4.25 12.88 6.75
N GLN A 42 -4.70 14.02 7.31
CA GLN A 42 -3.83 14.92 8.07
C GLN A 42 -3.74 14.48 9.55
N ASN A 43 -2.53 14.50 10.11
CA ASN A 43 -2.27 14.04 11.49
C ASN A 43 -2.44 15.14 12.56
N GLY A 44 -2.61 16.40 12.15
CA GLY A 44 -2.73 17.55 13.06
C GLY A 44 -1.39 18.11 13.56
N ASP A 45 -0.27 17.51 13.17
CA ASP A 45 1.11 17.94 13.46
C ASP A 45 1.86 18.38 12.18
N TRP A 46 1.10 18.82 11.16
CA TRP A 46 1.57 19.16 9.80
C TRP A 46 2.00 17.98 8.92
N THR A 47 1.98 16.74 9.43
CA THR A 47 2.27 15.56 8.62
C THR A 47 1.00 14.87 8.10
N PHE A 48 1.20 13.94 7.16
CA PHE A 48 0.14 13.16 6.53
C PHE A 48 0.30 11.66 6.81
N GLN A 49 -0.78 10.91 6.59
CA GLN A 49 -0.79 9.46 6.55
C GLN A 49 -1.72 8.94 5.44
N THR A 50 -1.46 7.73 4.94
CA THR A 50 -2.31 7.01 3.99
C THR A 50 -2.17 5.51 4.23
N LEU A 51 -3.26 4.77 4.08
CA LEU A 51 -3.24 3.31 4.01
C LEU A 51 -3.51 2.88 2.57
N VAL A 52 -2.64 2.05 2.01
CA VAL A 52 -2.83 1.45 0.68
C VAL A 52 -2.93 -0.06 0.84
N MET A 53 -4.14 -0.56 0.65
CA MET A 53 -4.54 -1.94 0.89
C MET A 53 -4.56 -2.72 -0.42
N LEU A 54 -4.23 -3.99 -0.38
CA LEU A 54 -4.32 -4.93 -1.50
C LEU A 54 -5.10 -6.17 -1.08
N GLU A 55 -6.28 -6.37 -1.66
CA GLU A 55 -7.04 -7.61 -1.52
C GLU A 55 -6.48 -8.67 -2.47
N THR A 56 -6.07 -9.82 -1.94
CA THR A 56 -5.46 -10.89 -2.73
C THR A 56 -5.74 -12.27 -2.16
N VAL A 57 -5.54 -13.31 -2.98
CA VAL A 57 -5.49 -14.71 -2.55
C VAL A 57 -4.04 -15.15 -2.69
N PRO A 58 -3.24 -15.08 -1.61
CA PRO A 58 -1.80 -15.31 -1.71
C PRO A 58 -1.50 -16.78 -1.99
N GLN A 59 -0.54 -17.01 -2.87
CA GLN A 59 0.00 -18.34 -3.15
C GLN A 59 1.37 -18.50 -2.50
N SER A 60 1.73 -19.74 -2.16
CA SER A 60 3.04 -20.02 -1.57
C SER A 60 4.17 -19.61 -2.53
N GLY A 61 5.14 -18.86 -2.00
CA GLY A 61 6.30 -18.37 -2.75
C GLY A 61 6.11 -17.02 -3.45
N GLU A 62 4.92 -16.41 -3.37
CA GLU A 62 4.71 -15.06 -3.89
C GLU A 62 5.31 -13.99 -2.98
N VAL A 63 5.91 -12.98 -3.59
CA VAL A 63 6.50 -11.83 -2.90
C VAL A 63 5.69 -10.59 -3.24
N TYR A 64 5.24 -9.90 -2.20
CA TYR A 64 4.53 -8.63 -2.30
C TYR A 64 5.40 -7.50 -1.78
N ILE A 65 5.47 -6.40 -2.52
CA ILE A 65 6.25 -5.21 -2.16
C ILE A 65 5.33 -4.00 -2.21
N CYS A 66 5.27 -3.24 -1.13
CA CYS A 66 4.74 -1.88 -1.16
C CYS A 66 5.91 -0.93 -1.42
N GLN A 67 5.94 -0.31 -2.60
CA GLN A 67 6.91 0.70 -2.94
C GLN A 67 6.35 2.08 -2.60
N VAL A 68 7.12 2.88 -1.88
CA VAL A 68 6.78 4.25 -1.51
C VAL A 68 7.78 5.20 -2.17
N GLU A 69 7.29 6.16 -2.93
CA GLU A 69 8.07 7.26 -3.50
C GLU A 69 7.58 8.57 -2.89
N HIS A 70 8.51 9.29 -2.24
CA HIS A 70 8.23 10.53 -1.53
C HIS A 70 9.42 11.50 -1.70
N PRO A 71 9.21 12.83 -1.74
CA PRO A 71 10.29 13.79 -1.98
C PRO A 71 11.36 13.93 -0.88
N SER A 72 11.14 13.39 0.33
CA SER A 72 12.06 13.50 1.47
C SER A 72 13.24 12.53 1.41
#